data_AF-A0A0A0D973-F1
#
_entry.id   AF-A0A0A0D973-F1
#
_cell.length_a   1.000
_cell.length_b   1.000
_cell.length_c   1.000
_cell.angle_alpha   90.00
_cell.angle_beta   90.00
_cell.angle_gamma   90.00
#
_symmetry.space_group_name_H-M   'P 1'
#
loop_
_entity.id
_entity.type
_entity.pdbx_description
1 polymer ?
#
loop_
_entity_poly.entity_id
_entity_poly.type
_entity_poly.pdbx_seq_one_letter_code
_entity_poly.pdbx_strand_id
1 'polypeptide(L)'
;MSRRLIWHPVRREWVEPHERLVRNVRFGRAPMVISGHLDDVLNHADGKRYSDKRAYERAVRAAGCEIVGNEHLPDTKPAEMPPVEPDIVRALEELGA
;
A
#
# COMPACT_ATOMS: atom_id res chain seq x y z
N MET A 1 15.40 39.68 -5.68
CA MET A 1 14.72 38.41 -5.99
C MET A 1 13.84 38.05 -4.78
N SER A 2 12.51 38.10 -4.92
CA SER A 2 11.60 37.83 -3.79
C SER A 2 11.57 36.33 -3.50
N ARG A 3 12.03 35.93 -2.31
CA ARG A 3 12.02 34.53 -1.86
C ARG A 3 10.60 34.16 -1.47
N ARG A 4 9.95 33.31 -2.27
CA ARG A 4 8.58 32.87 -2.03
C ARG A 4 8.60 31.74 -0.99
N LEU A 5 8.32 32.08 0.26
CA LEU A 5 8.19 31.12 1.35
C LEU A 5 6.84 30.39 1.28
N ILE A 6 6.79 29.15 1.77
CA ILE A 6 5.59 28.33 1.83
C ILE A 6 5.31 27.87 3.26
N TRP A 7 4.04 27.76 3.64
CA TRP A 7 3.65 27.29 4.97
C TRP A 7 3.84 25.78 5.09
N HIS A 8 4.61 25.33 6.10
CA HIS A 8 4.81 23.91 6.40
C HIS A 8 3.83 23.44 7.49
N PRO A 9 2.84 22.58 7.21
CA PRO A 9 1.78 22.26 8.16
C PRO A 9 2.24 21.46 9.39
N VAL A 10 3.27 20.61 9.24
CA VAL A 10 3.82 19.81 10.36
C VAL A 10 4.70 20.64 11.29
N ARG A 11 5.66 21.39 10.75
CA ARG A 11 6.56 22.27 11.51
C ARG A 11 5.93 23.59 11.96
N ARG A 12 4.79 23.97 11.37
CA ARG A 12 4.05 25.23 11.63
C ARG A 12 4.91 26.48 11.45
N GLU A 13 5.73 26.48 10.40
CA GLU A 13 6.64 27.59 10.07
C GLU A 13 6.67 27.86 8.55
N TRP A 14 7.18 29.04 8.16
CA TRP A 14 7.39 29.42 6.77
C TRP A 14 8.76 28.92 6.30
N VAL A 15 8.77 27.96 5.38
CA VAL A 15 9.98 27.29 4.88
C VAL A 15 10.24 27.62 3.42
N GLU A 16 11.48 27.39 2.98
CA GLU A 16 11.79 27.47 1.56
C GLU A 16 11.18 26.27 0.80
N PRO A 17 10.73 26.46 -0.47
CA PRO A 17 9.99 25.42 -1.20
C PRO A 17 10.67 24.06 -1.32
N HIS A 18 12.00 24.03 -1.33
CA HIS A 18 12.79 22.82 -1.46
C HIS A 18 12.77 21.95 -0.18
N GLU A 19 12.49 22.54 0.99
CA GLU A 19 12.47 21.82 2.28
C GLU A 19 11.19 20.98 2.48
N ARG A 20 10.15 21.20 1.66
CA ARG A 20 8.89 20.43 1.70
C ARG A 20 9.00 19.05 1.03
N LEU A 21 10.08 18.75 0.32
CA LEU A 21 10.22 17.58 -0.56
C LEU A 21 10.54 16.26 0.17
N VAL A 22 9.94 15.99 1.33
CA VAL A 22 10.09 14.69 2.00
C VAL A 22 8.73 14.01 2.14
N ARG A 23 8.51 13.03 1.26
CA ARG A 23 7.59 11.89 1.37
C ARG A 23 6.11 12.00 1.01
N ASN A 24 5.59 13.11 0.51
CA ASN A 24 4.24 13.13 -0.07
C ASN A 24 4.15 14.08 -1.26
N VAL A 25 4.67 13.67 -2.41
CA VAL A 25 4.44 14.40 -3.66
C VAL A 25 2.99 14.13 -4.11
N ARG A 26 2.03 14.83 -3.48
CA ARG A 26 0.74 15.09 -4.12
C ARG A 26 1.02 16.07 -5.26
N PHE A 27 1.33 15.54 -6.44
CA PHE A 27 1.46 16.34 -7.65
C PHE A 27 0.17 17.14 -7.86
N GLY A 28 0.26 18.46 -7.68
CA GLY A 28 -0.81 19.39 -8.05
C GLY A 28 -0.85 19.53 -9.57
N ARG A 29 -2.06 19.57 -10.16
CA ARG A 29 -2.44 19.96 -11.54
C ARG A 29 -1.56 19.47 -12.73
N ALA A 30 -0.59 18.60 -12.51
CA ALA A 30 0.12 17.86 -13.54
C ALA A 30 -0.71 16.62 -13.90
N PRO A 31 -0.67 16.14 -15.15
CA PRO A 31 -1.31 14.88 -15.50
C PRO A 31 -0.77 13.78 -14.57
N MET A 32 -1.66 13.02 -13.93
CA MET A 32 -1.25 11.82 -13.20
C MET A 32 -0.61 10.85 -14.19
N VAL A 33 0.71 10.66 -14.08
CA VAL A 33 1.42 9.61 -14.81
C VAL A 33 1.38 8.35 -13.97
N ILE A 34 0.53 7.41 -14.36
CA ILE A 34 0.53 6.06 -13.78
C ILE A 34 1.59 5.27 -14.55
N SER A 35 2.72 4.95 -13.91
CA SER A 35 3.74 4.12 -14.54
C SER A 35 3.21 2.69 -14.72
N GLY A 36 3.38 2.12 -15.92
CA GLY A 36 3.08 0.71 -16.20
C GLY A 36 4.15 -0.25 -15.69
N HIS A 37 5.22 0.27 -15.10
CA HIS A 37 6.29 -0.53 -14.52
C HIS A 37 5.75 -1.35 -13.35
N LEU A 38 6.02 -2.65 -13.43
CA LEU A 38 5.78 -3.62 -12.37
C LEU A 38 7.15 -4.09 -11.90
N ASP A 39 7.28 -4.39 -10.60
CA ASP A 39 8.36 -5.28 -10.16
C ASP A 39 8.24 -6.60 -10.92
N ASP A 40 9.34 -7.32 -11.10
CA ASP A 40 9.39 -8.53 -11.93
C ASP A 40 8.52 -9.65 -11.31
N VAL A 41 7.25 -9.71 -11.71
CA VAL A 41 6.24 -10.63 -11.14
C VAL A 41 6.13 -11.87 -11.99
N LEU A 42 6.14 -13.04 -11.34
CA LEU A 42 5.86 -14.33 -11.96
C LEU A 42 4.35 -14.52 -12.12
N ASN A 43 3.89 -14.76 -13.35
CA ASN A 43 2.56 -15.29 -13.60
C ASN A 43 2.60 -16.81 -13.49
N HIS A 44 1.88 -17.38 -12.53
CA HIS A 44 1.84 -18.82 -12.30
C HIS A 44 1.04 -19.59 -13.37
N ALA A 45 0.18 -18.91 -14.14
CA ALA A 45 -0.63 -19.56 -15.17
C ALA A 45 0.19 -19.92 -16.42
N ASP A 46 1.23 -19.14 -16.75
CA ASP A 46 2.07 -19.34 -17.93
C ASP A 46 3.57 -19.57 -17.61
N GLY A 47 3.97 -19.42 -16.34
CA GLY A 47 5.34 -19.58 -15.87
C GLY A 47 6.29 -18.44 -16.26
N LYS A 48 5.78 -17.32 -16.77
CA LYS A 48 6.60 -16.21 -17.28
C LYS A 48 6.65 -15.05 -16.28
N ARG A 49 7.75 -14.30 -16.33
CA ARG A 49 7.93 -13.05 -15.57
C ARG A 49 7.53 -11.85 -16.41
N TYR A 50 6.91 -10.87 -15.76
CA TYR A 50 6.45 -9.64 -16.37
C TYR A 50 6.91 -8.43 -15.56
N SER A 51 7.51 -7.46 -16.26
CA SER A 51 7.89 -6.14 -15.71
C SER A 51 6.97 -5.00 -16.18
N ASP A 52 5.98 -5.33 -17.02
CA ASP A 52 4.95 -4.43 -17.53
C ASP A 52 3.56 -4.91 -17.10
N LYS A 53 2.84 -4.01 -16.43
CA LYS A 53 1.52 -4.29 -15.87
C LYS A 53 0.51 -4.70 -16.94
N ARG A 54 0.48 -4.03 -18.10
CA ARG A 54 -0.52 -4.32 -19.15
C ARG A 54 -0.26 -5.68 -19.80
N ALA A 55 1.01 -6.06 -19.97
CA ALA A 55 1.39 -7.37 -20.46
C ALA A 55 0.96 -8.47 -19.48
N TYR A 56 1.22 -8.27 -18.18
CA TYR A 56 0.77 -9.19 -17.12
C TYR A 56 -0.76 -9.34 -17.13
N GLU A 57 -1.51 -8.23 -17.10
CA GLU A 57 -2.98 -8.27 -17.06
C GLU A 57 -3.59 -8.99 -18.28
N ARG A 58 -2.99 -8.82 -19.46
CA ARG A 58 -3.41 -9.53 -20.67
C ARG A 58 -3.16 -11.03 -20.57
N ALA A 59 -2.00 -11.43 -20.06
CA ALA A 59 -1.65 -12.84 -19.89
C ALA A 59 -2.56 -13.54 -18.88
N VAL A 60 -2.84 -12.90 -17.74
CA VAL A 60 -3.76 -13.41 -16.72
C VAL A 60 -5.17 -13.60 -17.28
N ARG A 61 -5.70 -12.62 -18.02
CA ARG A 61 -7.02 -12.73 -18.65
C ARG A 61 -7.06 -13.79 -19.74
N ALA A 62 -6.00 -13.93 -20.55
CA ALA A 62 -5.90 -14.96 -21.58
C ALA A 62 -5.86 -16.37 -20.98
N ALA A 63 -5.32 -16.52 -19.78
CA ALA A 63 -5.36 -17.77 -19.02
C ALA A 63 -6.73 -18.06 -18.35
N GLY A 64 -7.71 -17.17 -18.51
CA GLY A 64 -9.03 -17.29 -17.88
C GLY A 64 -9.05 -16.94 -16.39
N CYS A 65 -7.99 -16.31 -15.88
CA CYS A 65 -7.91 -15.85 -14.50
C CYS A 65 -8.42 -14.41 -14.35
N GLU A 66 -8.98 -14.11 -13.18
CA GLU A 66 -9.41 -12.76 -12.79
C GLU A 66 -8.40 -12.12 -11.82
N ILE A 67 -8.25 -10.80 -11.90
CA ILE A 67 -7.37 -10.03 -11.01
C ILE A 67 -8.24 -9.43 -9.90
N VAL A 68 -8.14 -9.99 -8.70
CA VAL A 68 -8.87 -9.56 -7.49
C VAL A 68 -8.04 -8.63 -6.62
N GLY A 69 -8.68 -7.84 -5.76
CA GLY A 69 -7.99 -7.04 -4.72
C GLY A 69 -7.75 -5.56 -5.04
N ASN A 70 -8.23 -5.06 -6.18
CA ASN A 70 -8.33 -3.61 -6.43
C ASN A 70 -9.72 -3.05 -6.04
N GLU A 71 -10.45 -3.81 -5.25
CA GLU A 71 -11.75 -3.44 -4.73
C GLU A 71 -11.55 -2.48 -3.56
N HIS A 72 -12.32 -1.40 -3.52
CA HIS A 72 -12.30 -0.49 -2.39
C HIS A 72 -12.98 -1.19 -1.21
N LEU A 73 -12.24 -2.02 -0.48
CA LEU A 73 -12.76 -2.67 0.71
C LEU A 73 -13.08 -1.56 1.73
N PRO A 74 -14.27 -1.57 2.34
CA PRO A 74 -14.55 -0.69 3.47
C PRO A 74 -13.53 -0.98 4.57
N ASP A 75 -13.07 0.07 5.26
CA ASP A 75 -12.18 -0.06 6.42
C ASP A 75 -12.83 -1.02 7.42
N THR A 76 -12.41 -2.28 7.38
CA THR A 76 -12.91 -3.30 8.29
C THR A 76 -12.20 -3.02 9.60
N LYS A 77 -12.94 -2.49 10.58
CA LYS A 77 -12.40 -2.36 11.94
C LYS A 77 -11.86 -3.73 12.33
N PRO A 78 -10.62 -3.84 12.83
CA PRO A 78 -10.09 -5.11 13.29
C PRO A 78 -11.10 -5.67 14.30
N ALA A 79 -11.47 -6.94 14.13
CA ALA A 79 -12.38 -7.60 15.05
C ALA A 79 -11.78 -7.46 16.46
N GLU A 80 -12.57 -6.98 17.42
CA GLU A 80 -12.19 -7.03 18.82
C GLU A 80 -12.00 -8.50 19.18
N MET A 81 -10.74 -8.90 19.36
CA MET A 81 -10.43 -10.24 19.80
C MET A 81 -10.81 -10.36 21.28
N PRO A 82 -11.47 -11.45 21.69
CA PRO A 82 -11.70 -11.70 23.11
C PRO A 82 -10.35 -11.79 23.86
N PRO A 83 -10.30 -11.41 25.14
CA PRO A 83 -9.09 -11.52 25.95
C PRO A 83 -8.61 -12.97 25.98
N VAL A 84 -7.35 -13.20 25.61
CA VAL A 84 -6.74 -14.53 25.43
C VAL A 84 -6.11 -15.03 26.74
N GLU A 85 -5.88 -14.12 27.68
CA GLU A 85 -5.26 -14.37 28.97
C GLU A 85 -5.96 -15.45 29.82
N PRO A 86 -7.31 -15.49 29.91
CA PRO A 86 -8.00 -16.53 30.68
C PRO A 86 -7.80 -17.93 30.09
N ASP A 87 -7.75 -18.03 28.76
CA ASP A 87 -7.55 -19.30 28.07
C ASP A 87 -6.10 -19.79 28.22
N ILE A 88 -5.13 -18.88 28.24
CA ILE A 88 -3.72 -19.20 28.52
C ILE A 88 -3.56 -19.73 29.95
N VAL A 89 -4.18 -19.07 30.94
CA VAL A 89 -4.13 -19.51 32.34
C VAL A 89 -4.76 -20.89 32.50
N ARG A 90 -5.96 -21.11 31.92
CA ARG A 90 -6.62 -22.42 31.95
C ARG A 90 -5.76 -23.51 31.33
N ALA A 91 -5.12 -23.24 30.19
CA ALA A 91 -4.25 -24.21 29.53
C ALA A 91 -3.02 -24.58 30.38
N LEU A 92 -2.45 -23.62 31.12
CA LEU A 92 -1.32 -23.89 32.03
C LEU A 92 -1.74 -24.73 33.24
N GLU A 93 -2.93 -24.48 33.81
CA GLU A 93 -3.49 -25.27 34.90
C GLU A 93 -3.79 -26.72 34.47
N GLU A 94 -4.34 -26.91 33.27
CA GLU A 94 -4.61 -28.24 32.69
C GLU A 94 -3.33 -29.04 32.38
N LEU A 95 -2.23 -28.35 32.04
CA LEU A 95 -0.94 -28.96 31.73
C LEU A 95 -0.04 -29.18 32.96
N GLY A 96 -0.48 -28.74 34.15
CA GLY A 96 0.21 -28.99 35.42
C GLY A 96 1.59 -28.33 35.53
N ALA A 97 1.73 -27.11 35.00
CA ALA A 97 2.91 -26.25 35.17
C ALA A 97 2.94 -25.55 36.54
#